data_AF-A0A0W0DF09-F1
#
_entry.id   AF-A0A0W0DF09-F1
#
_cell.length_a   1.000
_cell.length_b   1.000
_cell.length_c   1.000
_cell.angle_alpha   90.00
_cell.angle_beta   90.00
_cell.angle_gamma   90.00
#
_symmetry.space_group_name_H-M   'P 1'
#
loop_
_entity.id
_entity.type
_entity.pdbx_description
1 polymer ?
#
loop_
_entity_poly.entity_id
_entity_poly.type
_entity_poly.pdbx_seq_one_letter_code
_entity_poly.pdbx_strand_id
1 'polypeptide(L)'
;MWSIYVLLISLISRVLSATDGSFVISDPTYVYNGDINVPDAGYILNTGGIAKEITVNGNINVATYFSVVSAGHTGGPGYFFTYHGGSISVPGNGMEISNNQATGPSTIVMTGDSFTGRGFVFSTPVKQGSTAYLDFGSIDVEESKIYDFQSLQLSPRTKHKLGEFTLHNSDMFFEGAVQIDSDDTIIASDGSTLWFDSPDETKFDGAVWMGQGDRNTFNAINVKDSVATKPFNVKIRSLYEYPFYMSFDTTIQSYKLGAIVPDKDIGCYLPLTIQTNKNTHTFYLITNDDLDFCDTRCIGQVNFIQQKRTVNKNGTMVDLDSVYFEWAIRRNCPIRSDKVITRTSLEPCSVYETYEIIYSNFEHSLHHTNLGNSTSCPFFTTTVSKDRLVEVDIITYYIASDDTGQHIATKTVTVKVEEPDYTTTYTSDGHTITEVVSHITTTDSDGKTVTITTTMASFDQVDEGVFTSPEPYSQPPVVTSTVTEDDGSS
;
A
#
# COMPACT_ATOMS: atom_id res chain seq x y z
N MET A 1 40.43 11.60 12.88
CA MET A 1 40.99 12.96 12.93
C MET A 1 40.11 13.81 12.01
N TRP A 2 39.04 14.37 12.56
CA TRP A 2 38.04 15.15 11.81
C TRP A 2 38.59 16.57 11.67
N SER A 3 38.78 17.06 10.43
CA SER A 3 39.21 18.43 10.19
C SER A 3 38.00 19.35 10.22
N ILE A 4 37.80 20.02 11.35
CA ILE A 4 36.79 21.07 11.54
C ILE A 4 37.35 22.37 10.94
N TYR A 5 36.68 22.93 9.94
CA TYR A 5 36.98 24.26 9.42
C TYR A 5 36.08 25.29 10.13
N VAL A 6 36.70 26.19 10.90
CA VAL A 6 36.04 27.27 11.66
C VAL A 6 36.18 28.58 10.87
N LEU A 7 35.07 29.20 10.48
CA LEU A 7 35.09 30.57 9.95
C LEU A 7 34.78 31.56 11.08
N LEU A 8 35.78 32.39 11.40
CA LEU A 8 35.70 33.49 12.35
C LEU A 8 35.00 34.68 11.67
N ILE A 9 33.76 35.01 12.05
CA ILE A 9 33.12 36.28 11.65
C ILE A 9 33.21 37.25 12.83
N SER A 10 34.03 38.28 12.65
CA SER A 10 34.26 39.40 13.57
C SER A 10 33.08 40.38 13.56
N LEU A 11 32.41 40.61 14.70
CA LEU A 11 32.29 41.91 15.40
C LEU A 11 31.25 41.87 16.58
N ILE A 12 31.76 41.72 17.82
CA ILE A 12 31.50 42.49 19.07
C ILE A 12 30.00 42.70 19.48
N SER A 13 29.45 42.14 20.58
CA SER A 13 29.87 42.32 21.98
C SER A 13 29.24 41.32 22.98
N ARG A 14 30.09 40.72 23.83
CA ARG A 14 29.83 40.17 25.20
C ARG A 14 28.86 38.99 25.36
N VAL A 15 29.35 37.78 25.06
CA VAL A 15 29.67 36.63 25.95
C VAL A 15 29.86 35.47 24.97
N LEU A 16 31.05 35.36 24.40
CA LEU A 16 31.41 34.34 23.43
C LEU A 16 32.70 33.70 23.91
N SER A 17 32.62 32.58 24.63
CA SER A 17 33.75 31.67 24.78
C SER A 17 33.48 30.43 23.92
N ALA A 18 33.89 30.49 22.66
CA ALA A 18 33.83 29.35 21.76
C ALA A 18 35.12 28.54 21.92
N THR A 19 35.04 27.47 22.68
CA THR A 19 35.81 26.25 22.43
C THR A 19 34.81 25.27 21.83
N ASP A 20 34.99 24.90 20.55
CA ASP A 20 34.27 23.80 19.87
C ASP A 20 33.01 24.12 19.04
N GLY A 21 32.86 25.32 18.44
CA GLY A 21 31.80 25.59 17.45
C GLY A 21 30.37 25.64 18.03
N SER A 22 30.26 25.65 19.35
CA SER A 22 29.02 25.88 20.08
C SER A 22 28.82 27.38 20.32
N PHE A 23 27.62 27.89 20.00
CA PHE A 23 27.21 29.23 20.44
C PHE A 23 26.59 29.11 21.83
N VAL A 24 27.24 29.69 22.84
CA VAL A 24 26.71 29.81 24.20
C VAL A 24 25.91 31.10 24.32
N ILE A 25 24.59 30.99 24.55
CA ILE A 25 23.71 32.15 24.80
C ILE A 25 23.53 32.34 26.31
N SER A 26 23.84 33.55 26.80
CA SER A 26 23.58 33.96 28.20
C SER A 26 22.46 35.02 28.33
N ASP A 27 21.95 35.53 27.20
CA ASP A 27 20.86 36.50 27.14
C ASP A 27 19.48 35.79 27.18
N PRO A 28 18.49 36.28 27.94
CA PRO A 28 17.11 35.83 27.84
C PRO A 28 16.50 35.94 26.44
N THR A 29 16.95 36.85 25.58
CA THR A 29 16.42 36.97 24.21
C THR A 29 17.57 37.08 23.21
N TYR A 30 17.56 36.26 22.16
CA TYR A 30 18.56 36.26 21.11
C TYR A 30 17.90 36.38 19.74
N VAL A 31 18.40 37.29 18.90
CA VAL A 31 17.93 37.47 17.52
C VAL A 31 19.13 37.45 16.58
N TYR A 32 19.18 36.47 15.68
CA TYR A 32 20.16 36.40 14.61
C TYR A 32 19.55 36.96 13.31
N ASN A 33 20.23 37.91 12.68
CA ASN A 33 19.84 38.44 11.37
C ASN A 33 20.93 38.12 10.35
N GLY A 34 20.58 37.35 9.32
CA GLY A 34 21.50 36.88 8.28
C GLY A 34 21.36 35.39 8.00
N ASP A 35 22.07 34.91 6.98
CA ASP A 35 22.08 33.50 6.61
C ASP A 35 23.09 32.71 7.46
N ILE A 36 22.66 31.58 7.99
CA ILE A 36 23.50 30.58 8.64
C ILE A 36 23.99 29.61 7.55
N ASN A 37 25.24 29.75 7.13
CA ASN A 37 25.86 28.85 6.14
C ASN A 37 27.05 28.13 6.79
N VAL A 38 26.88 26.87 7.20
CA VAL A 38 27.90 26.10 7.91
C VAL A 38 28.25 24.83 7.10
N PRO A 39 29.54 24.58 6.80
CA PRO A 39 29.93 23.47 5.93
C PRO A 39 29.85 22.08 6.59
N ASP A 40 29.56 22.02 7.88
CA ASP A 40 29.42 20.78 8.64
C ASP A 40 28.19 20.88 9.56
N ALA A 41 28.36 20.91 10.89
CA ALA A 41 27.25 20.98 11.86
C ALA A 41 27.13 22.38 12.49
N GLY A 42 25.90 22.83 12.74
CA GLY A 42 25.57 24.07 13.43
C GLY A 42 24.88 23.79 14.77
N TYR A 43 25.40 24.37 15.85
CA TYR A 43 24.83 24.20 17.19
C TYR A 43 24.56 25.53 17.88
N ILE A 44 23.32 25.74 18.30
CA ILE A 44 22.94 26.77 19.26
C ILE A 44 22.79 26.09 20.63
N LEU A 45 23.77 26.28 21.50
CA LEU A 45 23.77 25.72 22.85
C LEU A 45 23.31 26.77 23.87
N ASN A 46 22.10 26.60 24.38
CA ASN A 46 21.61 27.42 25.50
C ASN A 46 22.19 26.89 26.83
N THR A 47 23.40 27.33 27.17
CA THR A 47 24.04 27.00 28.46
C THR A 47 23.91 28.19 29.40
N GLY A 48 22.80 28.22 30.14
CA GLY A 48 22.57 29.23 31.17
C GLY A 48 21.20 29.18 31.82
N GLY A 49 20.23 28.46 31.23
CA GLY A 49 18.89 28.31 31.81
C GLY A 49 18.03 29.59 31.75
N ILE A 50 18.47 30.62 31.01
CA ILE A 50 17.81 31.94 30.96
C ILE A 50 17.23 32.27 29.59
N ALA A 51 17.71 31.69 28.47
CA ALA A 51 17.20 32.07 27.15
C ALA A 51 15.71 31.71 27.06
N LYS A 52 14.89 32.75 27.07
CA LYS A 52 13.45 32.74 26.91
C LYS A 52 13.07 32.69 25.44
N GLU A 53 13.84 33.30 24.54
CA GLU A 53 13.50 33.46 23.13
C GLU A 53 14.75 33.45 22.22
N ILE A 54 14.73 32.60 21.20
CA ILE A 54 15.73 32.49 20.14
C ILE A 54 15.03 32.75 18.81
N THR A 55 15.46 33.77 18.08
CA THR A 55 14.91 34.11 16.76
C THR A 55 16.01 34.04 15.70
N VAL A 56 15.73 33.39 14.58
CA VAL A 56 16.61 33.33 13.41
C VAL A 56 15.90 33.95 12.20
N ASN A 57 16.47 35.04 11.69
CA ASN A 57 15.98 35.80 10.55
C ASN A 57 16.94 35.66 9.36
N GLY A 58 16.72 34.65 8.53
CA GLY A 58 17.53 34.36 7.35
C GLY A 58 17.56 32.88 7.03
N ASN A 59 18.25 32.49 5.96
CA ASN A 59 18.30 31.09 5.53
C ASN A 59 19.19 30.25 6.46
N ILE A 60 18.87 28.97 6.61
CA ILE A 60 19.71 28.00 7.32
C ILE A 60 20.18 26.96 6.31
N ASN A 61 21.47 26.91 6.02
CA ASN A 61 22.10 25.91 5.17
C ASN A 61 23.24 25.23 5.94
N VAL A 62 22.99 24.02 6.44
CA VAL A 62 23.94 23.28 7.28
C VAL A 62 24.08 21.88 6.72
N ALA A 63 25.31 21.46 6.41
CA ALA A 63 25.54 20.22 5.68
C ALA A 63 25.15 18.97 6.46
N THR A 64 25.42 18.95 7.77
CA THR A 64 25.20 17.75 8.60
C THR A 64 24.03 17.91 9.54
N TYR A 65 24.05 18.83 10.51
CA TYR A 65 23.04 18.83 11.57
C TYR A 65 22.88 20.21 12.20
N PHE A 66 21.63 20.64 12.44
CA PHE A 66 21.33 21.89 13.13
C PHE A 66 20.62 21.63 14.46
N SER A 67 21.14 22.12 15.57
CA SER A 67 20.62 21.78 16.90
C SER A 67 20.41 23.01 17.76
N VAL A 68 19.25 23.10 18.42
CA VAL A 68 18.95 24.06 19.48
C VAL A 68 18.66 23.29 20.76
N VAL A 69 19.68 23.19 21.63
CA VAL A 69 19.63 22.37 22.84
C VAL A 69 20.14 23.15 24.05
N SER A 70 19.54 22.90 25.20
CA SER A 70 19.86 23.46 26.51
C SER A 70 20.45 22.34 27.33
N ALA A 71 21.74 22.46 27.58
CA ALA A 71 22.48 21.49 28.37
C ALA A 71 22.66 22.00 29.80
N GLY A 72 22.43 21.12 30.78
CA GLY A 72 23.00 21.28 32.13
C GLY A 72 22.24 22.12 33.15
N HIS A 73 21.00 22.56 32.88
CA HIS A 73 20.21 23.34 33.83
C HIS A 73 18.83 22.72 34.08
N THR A 74 18.64 22.18 35.28
CA THR A 74 17.33 21.74 35.77
C THR A 74 16.48 22.96 36.16
N GLY A 75 15.23 23.02 35.70
CA GLY A 75 14.27 24.04 36.16
C GLY A 75 14.09 25.30 35.31
N GLY A 76 14.54 25.31 34.05
CA GLY A 76 14.35 26.43 33.12
C GLY A 76 12.90 26.56 32.57
N PRO A 77 12.48 27.74 32.07
CA PRO A 77 11.10 28.05 31.70
C PRO A 77 10.54 27.39 30.42
N GLY A 78 11.30 26.49 29.76
CA GLY A 78 11.00 25.96 28.42
C GLY A 78 11.74 26.72 27.32
N TYR A 79 11.43 26.47 26.04
CA TYR A 79 11.96 27.27 24.92
C TYR A 79 10.93 28.15 24.26
N PHE A 80 11.39 29.24 23.67
CA PHE A 80 10.70 29.89 22.57
C PHE A 80 11.67 29.97 21.39
N PHE A 81 11.42 29.18 20.34
CA PHE A 81 12.21 29.23 19.11
C PHE A 81 11.35 29.79 17.98
N THR A 82 11.89 30.79 17.31
CA THR A 82 11.26 31.44 16.18
C THR A 82 12.19 31.42 14.98
N TYR A 83 11.69 30.96 13.85
CA TYR A 83 12.35 31.06 12.56
C TYR A 83 11.50 31.91 11.61
N HIS A 84 12.12 32.94 11.07
CA HIS A 84 11.55 33.82 10.05
C HIS A 84 12.58 33.99 8.92
N GLY A 85 12.68 32.99 8.04
CA GLY A 85 13.65 33.01 6.95
C GLY A 85 13.06 32.57 5.61
N GLY A 86 13.90 32.51 4.58
CA GLY A 86 13.51 31.93 3.29
C GLY A 86 13.50 30.41 3.41
N SER A 87 14.65 29.76 3.35
CA SER A 87 14.75 28.30 3.33
C SER A 87 15.61 27.71 4.46
N ILE A 88 15.23 26.53 4.93
CA ILE A 88 16.05 25.64 5.77
C ILE A 88 16.47 24.44 4.92
N SER A 89 17.77 24.17 4.86
CA SER A 89 18.36 22.99 4.22
C SER A 89 19.35 22.30 5.15
N VAL A 90 19.00 21.08 5.56
CA VAL A 90 19.74 20.25 6.53
C VAL A 90 19.82 18.79 6.06
N PRO A 91 20.53 18.49 4.95
CA PRO A 91 20.48 17.18 4.30
C PRO A 91 21.13 16.02 5.08
N GLY A 92 21.96 16.29 6.09
CA GLY A 92 22.60 15.23 6.88
C GLY A 92 21.66 14.55 7.88
N ASN A 93 21.81 14.84 9.17
CA ASN A 93 21.01 14.31 10.27
C ASN A 93 19.78 15.17 10.62
N GLY A 94 19.48 16.21 9.84
CA GLY A 94 18.31 17.06 10.04
C GLY A 94 18.50 18.11 11.13
N MET A 95 17.39 18.47 11.76
CA MET A 95 17.32 19.50 12.79
C MET A 95 16.78 18.96 14.12
N GLU A 96 17.30 19.45 15.24
CA GLU A 96 16.73 19.18 16.57
C GLU A 96 16.47 20.46 17.35
N ILE A 97 15.32 20.52 18.03
CA ILE A 97 14.99 21.56 19.01
C ILE A 97 14.48 20.84 20.26
N SER A 98 15.30 20.73 21.31
CA SER A 98 14.98 19.89 22.49
C SER A 98 15.45 20.46 23.83
N ASN A 99 14.56 20.50 24.85
CA ASN A 99 14.91 20.95 26.22
C ASN A 99 14.58 19.89 27.28
N ASN A 100 15.28 18.77 27.27
CA ASN A 100 14.89 17.63 28.11
C ASN A 100 14.97 17.86 29.64
N GLN A 101 15.35 19.05 30.11
CA GLN A 101 15.48 19.41 31.53
C GLN A 101 14.65 20.64 31.94
N ALA A 102 13.84 21.21 31.03
CA ALA A 102 12.92 22.30 31.34
C ALA A 102 11.80 21.87 32.30
N THR A 103 11.27 22.83 33.04
CA THR A 103 10.06 22.66 33.88
C THR A 103 8.87 23.49 33.38
N GLY A 104 9.08 24.34 32.38
CA GLY A 104 8.03 25.10 31.70
C GLY A 104 7.79 24.65 30.25
N PRO A 105 6.69 25.12 29.63
CA PRO A 105 6.29 24.75 28.28
C PRO A 105 7.20 25.35 27.20
N SER A 106 7.28 24.68 26.05
CA SER A 106 8.06 25.13 24.89
C SER A 106 7.17 25.58 23.74
N THR A 107 7.57 26.64 23.04
CA THR A 107 6.89 27.17 21.86
C THR A 107 7.86 27.20 20.68
N ILE A 108 7.43 26.65 19.55
CA ILE A 108 8.20 26.64 18.30
C ILE A 108 7.34 27.29 17.22
N VAL A 109 7.85 28.34 16.58
CA VAL A 109 7.18 29.04 15.48
C VAL A 109 8.13 29.09 14.31
N MET A 110 7.77 28.45 13.20
CA MET A 110 8.63 28.42 12.02
C MET A 110 7.86 28.84 10.79
N THR A 111 8.36 29.89 10.13
CA THR A 111 7.77 30.41 8.91
C THR A 111 8.84 30.61 7.84
N GLY A 112 8.59 30.11 6.64
CA GLY A 112 9.46 30.32 5.50
C GLY A 112 8.92 29.79 4.17
N ASP A 113 9.79 29.75 3.17
CA ASP A 113 9.51 29.26 1.83
C ASP A 113 9.66 27.74 1.76
N SER A 114 10.75 27.17 2.27
CA SER A 114 11.00 25.72 2.21
C SER A 114 11.77 25.15 3.40
N PHE A 115 11.50 23.88 3.71
CA PHE A 115 12.31 23.03 4.60
C PHE A 115 12.70 21.78 3.82
N THR A 116 14.00 21.52 3.66
CA THR A 116 14.51 20.30 3.02
C THR A 116 15.57 19.59 3.86
N GLY A 117 15.61 18.26 3.78
CA GLY A 117 16.67 17.44 4.38
C GLY A 117 16.12 16.19 5.04
N ARG A 118 16.84 15.67 6.04
CA ARG A 118 16.39 14.43 6.72
C ARG A 118 15.13 14.63 7.56
N GLY A 119 14.91 15.83 8.08
CA GLY A 119 13.71 16.21 8.84
C GLY A 119 14.03 16.87 10.17
N PHE A 120 13.11 16.81 11.12
CA PHE A 120 13.24 17.50 12.40
C PHE A 120 12.78 16.67 13.59
N VAL A 121 13.42 16.93 14.74
CA VAL A 121 13.05 16.38 16.04
C VAL A 121 12.72 17.53 16.98
N PHE A 122 11.47 17.60 17.43
CA PHE A 122 11.08 18.51 18.52
C PHE A 122 10.73 17.71 19.76
N SER A 123 11.31 18.10 20.90
CA SER A 123 11.06 17.43 22.17
C SER A 123 10.99 18.41 23.32
N THR A 124 10.02 18.19 24.21
CA THR A 124 9.80 19.00 25.40
C THR A 124 9.44 18.09 26.58
N PRO A 125 9.89 18.38 27.82
CA PRO A 125 9.58 17.56 28.99
C PRO A 125 8.21 17.89 29.59
N VAL A 126 7.54 18.94 29.10
CA VAL A 126 6.25 19.41 29.61
C VAL A 126 5.26 19.52 28.44
N LYS A 127 4.28 18.62 28.39
CA LYS A 127 3.22 18.68 27.36
C LYS A 127 2.32 19.89 27.48
N GLN A 128 1.81 20.14 28.67
CA GLN A 128 0.82 21.20 28.91
C GLN A 128 1.39 22.59 28.59
N GLY A 129 0.76 23.30 27.66
CA GLY A 129 1.17 24.61 27.18
C GLY A 129 2.22 24.59 26.07
N SER A 130 2.81 23.43 25.75
CA SER A 130 3.82 23.34 24.69
C SER A 130 3.16 23.31 23.31
N THR A 131 3.62 24.19 22.41
CA THR A 131 3.01 24.41 21.10
C THR A 131 4.06 24.49 20.00
N ALA A 132 3.70 24.04 18.79
CA ALA A 132 4.50 24.17 17.61
C ALA A 132 3.62 24.60 16.42
N TYR A 133 4.08 25.58 15.65
CA TYR A 133 3.41 26.07 14.46
C TYR A 133 4.38 26.09 13.27
N LEU A 134 4.04 25.36 12.20
CA LEU A 134 4.87 25.23 11.00
C LEU A 134 4.13 25.81 9.78
N ASP A 135 4.71 26.84 9.19
CA ASP A 135 4.18 27.55 8.02
C ASP A 135 5.24 27.71 6.94
N PHE A 136 5.36 26.69 6.08
CA PHE A 136 6.29 26.69 4.95
C PHE A 136 5.52 26.72 3.63
N GLY A 137 6.16 27.13 2.54
CA GLY A 137 5.64 26.85 1.19
C GLY A 137 5.71 25.35 0.87
N SER A 138 6.83 24.72 1.23
CA SER A 138 7.04 23.27 1.10
C SER A 138 7.88 22.68 2.24
N ILE A 139 7.50 21.52 2.75
CA ILE A 139 8.36 20.67 3.59
C ILE A 139 8.62 19.38 2.81
N ASP A 140 9.89 19.07 2.53
CA ASP A 140 10.34 17.86 1.84
C ASP A 140 11.40 17.19 2.70
N VAL A 141 10.94 16.27 3.55
CA VAL A 141 11.75 15.63 4.58
C VAL A 141 11.55 14.12 4.58
N GLU A 142 12.56 13.38 5.05
CA GLU A 142 12.51 11.92 5.11
C GLU A 142 11.80 11.41 6.37
N GLU A 143 12.16 11.95 7.54
CA GLU A 143 11.70 11.47 8.85
C GLU A 143 11.63 12.63 9.87
N SER A 144 10.49 12.82 10.52
CA SER A 144 10.30 13.82 11.57
C SER A 144 9.67 13.24 12.82
N LYS A 145 10.04 13.76 14.01
CA LYS A 145 9.59 13.26 15.30
C LYS A 145 9.20 14.37 16.27
N ILE A 146 8.06 14.19 16.94
CA ILE A 146 7.50 15.18 17.86
C ILE A 146 7.15 14.47 19.17
N TYR A 147 7.67 14.99 20.27
CA TYR A 147 7.49 14.42 21.60
C TYR A 147 6.85 15.45 22.53
N ASP A 148 5.74 15.04 23.15
CA ASP A 148 5.07 15.76 24.23
C ASP A 148 4.62 17.19 23.86
N PHE A 149 4.05 17.42 22.68
CA PHE A 149 3.44 18.71 22.34
C PHE A 149 1.93 18.68 22.55
N GLN A 150 1.39 19.66 23.30
CA GLN A 150 -0.07 19.81 23.43
C GLN A 150 -0.71 20.23 22.11
N SER A 151 -0.01 20.98 21.27
CA SER A 151 -0.49 21.27 19.92
C SER A 151 0.66 21.45 18.93
N LEU A 152 0.58 20.72 17.83
CA LEU A 152 1.32 20.97 16.61
C LEU A 152 0.32 21.40 15.53
N GLN A 153 0.48 22.59 14.99
CA GLN A 153 -0.34 23.13 13.92
C GLN A 153 0.47 23.22 12.63
N LEU A 154 -0.10 22.68 11.55
CA LEU A 154 0.42 22.88 10.20
C LEU A 154 -0.42 23.93 9.48
N SER A 155 0.25 24.94 8.93
CA SER A 155 -0.40 25.98 8.14
C SER A 155 -1.08 25.41 6.88
N PRO A 156 -2.24 25.95 6.47
CA PRO A 156 -2.91 25.61 5.20
C PRO A 156 -2.09 25.93 3.95
N ARG A 157 -1.03 26.75 4.05
CA ARG A 157 -0.13 27.04 2.92
C ARG A 157 0.79 25.88 2.61
N THR A 158 1.08 25.05 3.61
CA THR A 158 2.21 24.15 3.55
C THR A 158 1.89 22.89 2.76
N LYS A 159 2.62 22.70 1.66
CA LYS A 159 2.67 21.43 0.94
C LYS A 159 3.71 20.55 1.59
N HIS A 160 3.32 19.38 2.06
CA HIS A 160 4.26 18.50 2.73
C HIS A 160 4.42 17.22 1.92
N LYS A 161 5.68 16.84 1.77
CA LYS A 161 6.08 15.45 1.65
C LYS A 161 6.70 15.11 2.99
N LEU A 162 5.87 14.57 3.87
CA LEU A 162 6.26 14.33 5.26
C LEU A 162 7.24 13.16 5.39
N GLY A 163 7.27 12.27 4.39
CA GLY A 163 7.92 10.98 4.54
C GLY A 163 7.30 10.27 5.75
N GLU A 164 8.13 9.87 6.69
CA GLU A 164 7.68 9.32 7.97
C GLU A 164 7.55 10.43 9.04
N PHE A 165 6.35 10.64 9.56
CA PHE A 165 6.09 11.65 10.61
C PHE A 165 5.59 11.01 11.89
N THR A 166 6.43 10.99 12.93
CA THR A 166 6.10 10.33 14.20
C THR A 166 5.69 11.32 15.28
N LEU A 167 4.54 11.07 15.89
CA LEU A 167 4.02 11.74 17.07
C LEU A 167 4.09 10.81 18.28
N HIS A 168 4.63 11.30 19.38
CA HIS A 168 4.60 10.65 20.69
C HIS A 168 3.90 11.57 21.69
N ASN A 169 2.84 11.08 22.32
CA ASN A 169 2.05 11.83 23.30
C ASN A 169 1.72 13.27 22.85
N SER A 170 1.44 13.46 21.56
CA SER A 170 1.30 14.78 20.95
C SER A 170 0.00 14.92 20.15
N ASP A 171 -0.57 16.12 20.14
CA ASP A 171 -1.77 16.40 19.35
C ASP A 171 -1.42 17.26 18.14
N MET A 172 -1.85 16.82 16.95
CA MET A 172 -1.59 17.49 15.68
C MET A 172 -2.90 17.97 15.06
N PHE A 173 -2.93 19.24 14.66
CA PHE A 173 -4.10 19.95 14.15
C PHE A 173 -3.89 20.35 12.70
N PHE A 174 -4.78 19.84 11.84
CA PHE A 174 -4.89 20.19 10.43
C PHE A 174 -5.99 21.24 10.28
N GLU A 175 -5.59 22.51 10.30
CA GLU A 175 -6.52 23.65 10.32
C GLU A 175 -6.94 24.14 8.92
N GLY A 176 -6.36 23.62 7.83
CA GLY A 176 -6.78 23.93 6.46
C GLY A 176 -6.21 22.98 5.40
N ALA A 177 -6.03 23.50 4.18
CA ALA A 177 -5.59 22.74 3.00
C ALA A 177 -4.18 22.16 3.09
N VAL A 178 -4.01 21.09 3.87
CA VAL A 178 -2.77 20.31 3.93
C VAL A 178 -2.84 19.18 2.91
N GLN A 179 -1.74 18.96 2.19
CA GLN A 179 -1.57 17.82 1.30
C GLN A 179 -0.64 16.80 1.97
N ILE A 180 -1.09 15.54 2.03
CA ILE A 180 -0.35 14.37 2.52
C ILE A 180 -0.42 13.34 1.40
N ASP A 181 0.72 13.07 0.77
CA ASP A 181 0.80 12.25 -0.44
C ASP A 181 0.72 10.75 -0.12
N SER A 182 0.50 9.92 -1.14
CA SER A 182 0.29 8.46 -0.97
C SER A 182 1.45 7.72 -0.31
N ASP A 183 2.66 8.25 -0.47
CA ASP A 183 3.91 7.66 0.05
C ASP A 183 4.19 8.12 1.49
N ASP A 184 3.47 9.12 1.99
CA ASP A 184 3.65 9.66 3.34
C ASP A 184 2.94 8.79 4.38
N THR A 185 3.56 8.67 5.56
CA THR A 185 2.98 7.96 6.70
C THR A 185 3.09 8.81 7.97
N ILE A 186 1.95 9.03 8.64
CA ILE A 186 1.94 9.59 10.00
C ILE A 186 1.86 8.45 11.01
N ILE A 187 2.82 8.38 11.92
CA ILE A 187 2.85 7.43 13.02
C ILE A 187 2.35 8.13 14.28
N ALA A 188 1.18 7.75 14.78
CA ALA A 188 0.63 8.26 16.04
C ALA A 188 0.87 7.24 17.16
N SER A 189 1.66 7.59 18.16
CA SER A 189 2.07 6.72 19.28
C SER A 189 1.80 7.36 20.64
N ASP A 190 1.76 6.54 21.69
CA ASP A 190 1.69 7.00 23.10
C ASP A 190 0.53 7.98 23.40
N GLY A 191 -0.64 7.75 22.80
CA GLY A 191 -1.82 8.59 23.03
C GLY A 191 -1.85 9.86 22.19
N SER A 192 -1.21 9.84 21.02
CA SER A 192 -1.22 10.96 20.08
C SER A 192 -2.54 11.09 19.34
N THR A 193 -2.96 12.33 19.09
CA THR A 193 -4.25 12.62 18.43
C THR A 193 -4.08 13.43 17.17
N LEU A 194 -4.74 13.02 16.09
CA LEU A 194 -4.87 13.77 14.85
C LEU A 194 -6.23 14.47 14.81
N TRP A 195 -6.22 15.78 14.56
CA TRP A 195 -7.41 16.61 14.48
C TRP A 195 -7.57 17.20 13.09
N PHE A 196 -8.60 16.75 12.37
CA PHE A 196 -8.97 17.26 11.05
C PHE A 196 -10.08 18.29 11.21
N ASP A 197 -9.70 19.55 11.39
CA ASP A 197 -10.63 20.66 11.64
C ASP A 197 -11.24 21.24 10.36
N SER A 198 -10.55 21.07 9.24
CA SER A 198 -11.00 21.48 7.90
C SER A 198 -10.96 20.28 6.92
N PRO A 199 -11.74 19.21 7.18
CA PRO A 199 -11.61 17.93 6.49
C PRO A 199 -11.87 18.01 4.98
N ASP A 200 -12.62 19.01 4.50
CA ASP A 200 -12.86 19.20 3.07
C ASP A 200 -11.65 19.73 2.31
N GLU A 201 -10.81 20.49 3.01
CA GLU A 201 -9.62 21.14 2.45
C GLU A 201 -8.39 20.24 2.53
N THR A 202 -8.33 19.34 3.51
CA THR A 202 -7.24 18.37 3.64
C THR A 202 -7.28 17.35 2.50
N LYS A 203 -6.18 17.25 1.75
CA LYS A 203 -5.93 16.16 0.81
C LYS A 203 -5.10 15.11 1.52
N PHE A 204 -5.74 14.02 1.91
CA PHE A 204 -5.11 12.92 2.63
C PHE A 204 -5.10 11.66 1.77
N ASP A 205 -4.00 11.44 1.04
CA ASP A 205 -3.82 10.26 0.18
C ASP A 205 -2.91 9.20 0.82
N GLY A 206 -2.10 9.61 1.81
CA GLY A 206 -1.20 8.76 2.61
C GLY A 206 -1.90 7.85 3.62
N ALA A 207 -1.16 7.39 4.62
CA ALA A 207 -1.67 6.52 5.66
C ALA A 207 -1.35 6.99 7.08
N VAL A 208 -2.21 6.64 8.03
CA VAL A 208 -1.93 6.77 9.46
C VAL A 208 -1.54 5.40 10.00
N TRP A 209 -0.32 5.28 10.48
CA TRP A 209 0.07 4.16 11.32
C TRP A 209 -0.31 4.48 12.77
N MET A 210 -1.23 3.70 13.32
CA MET A 210 -1.48 3.69 14.77
C MET A 210 -0.34 2.92 15.45
N GLY A 211 0.64 3.65 15.95
CA GLY A 211 1.85 3.14 16.60
C GLY A 211 1.60 2.64 18.03
N GLN A 212 2.66 2.08 18.63
CA GLN A 212 2.59 1.49 19.96
C GLN A 212 2.31 2.54 21.05
N GLY A 213 1.63 2.11 22.11
CA GLY A 213 1.41 2.90 23.32
C GLY A 213 1.18 1.98 24.51
N ASP A 214 1.05 2.52 25.72
CA ASP A 214 0.53 1.70 26.81
C ASP A 214 -0.97 1.40 26.57
N ARG A 215 -1.53 0.35 27.20
CA ARG A 215 -2.96 -0.03 27.01
C ARG A 215 -3.96 1.04 27.49
N ASN A 216 -3.51 2.09 28.17
CA ASN A 216 -4.34 3.15 28.74
C ASN A 216 -4.17 4.50 28.01
N THR A 217 -3.17 4.63 27.13
CA THR A 217 -2.96 5.75 26.22
C THR A 217 -3.50 5.39 24.85
N PHE A 218 -4.53 6.11 24.41
CA PHE A 218 -5.24 5.77 23.19
C PHE A 218 -4.98 6.80 22.11
N ASN A 219 -4.47 6.34 20.98
CA ASN A 219 -4.37 7.19 19.79
C ASN A 219 -5.76 7.50 19.25
N ALA A 220 -5.90 8.63 18.57
CA ALA A 220 -7.20 9.04 18.03
C ALA A 220 -7.10 9.81 16.71
N ILE A 221 -8.08 9.59 15.85
CA ILE A 221 -8.40 10.45 14.71
C ILE A 221 -9.73 11.12 15.01
N ASN A 222 -9.72 12.44 15.05
CA ASN A 222 -10.91 13.24 15.28
C ASN A 222 -11.20 14.09 14.04
N VAL A 223 -12.39 13.94 13.49
CA VAL A 223 -12.85 14.65 12.29
C VAL A 223 -13.93 15.64 12.71
N LYS A 224 -13.75 16.90 12.34
CA LYS A 224 -14.77 17.95 12.53
C LYS A 224 -15.85 17.83 11.46
N ASP A 225 -16.66 16.78 11.56
CA ASP A 225 -17.71 16.48 10.60
C ASP A 225 -18.76 17.60 10.51
N SER A 226 -19.03 18.33 11.60
CA SER A 226 -19.98 19.45 11.61
C SER A 226 -19.69 20.54 10.55
N VAL A 227 -18.46 20.63 10.03
CA VAL A 227 -18.11 21.51 8.89
C VAL A 227 -17.90 20.78 7.56
N ALA A 228 -17.71 19.45 7.56
CA ALA A 228 -17.49 18.65 6.35
C ALA A 228 -18.69 18.63 5.39
N THR A 229 -18.47 18.86 4.11
CA THR A 229 -19.49 18.82 3.05
C THR A 229 -19.44 17.54 2.22
N LYS A 230 -18.41 16.72 2.43
CA LYS A 230 -18.19 15.42 1.78
C LYS A 230 -17.59 14.42 2.78
N PRO A 231 -17.62 13.11 2.45
CA PRO A 231 -16.89 12.08 3.19
C PRO A 231 -15.40 12.43 3.35
N PHE A 232 -14.90 12.25 4.57
CA PHE A 232 -13.48 12.23 4.88
C PHE A 232 -13.04 10.78 5.09
N ASN A 233 -12.13 10.29 4.24
CA ASN A 233 -11.68 8.91 4.27
C ASN A 233 -10.22 8.83 4.68
N VAL A 234 -9.86 7.80 5.45
CA VAL A 234 -8.49 7.65 5.98
C VAL A 234 -8.04 6.21 5.85
N LYS A 235 -6.79 6.01 5.39
CA LYS A 235 -6.11 4.72 5.43
C LYS A 235 -5.43 4.55 6.79
N ILE A 236 -5.70 3.44 7.47
CA ILE A 236 -5.09 3.11 8.76
C ILE A 236 -4.24 1.87 8.59
N ARG A 237 -2.95 1.97 8.87
CA ARG A 237 -2.01 0.83 8.88
C ARG A 237 -1.87 0.26 10.28
N SER A 238 -1.50 -1.03 10.32
CA SER A 238 -0.92 -1.67 11.48
C SER A 238 -1.88 -1.79 12.68
N LEU A 239 -2.88 -2.65 12.54
CA LEU A 239 -3.87 -2.96 13.59
C LEU A 239 -3.28 -3.91 14.65
N TYR A 240 -2.10 -3.59 15.19
CA TYR A 240 -1.41 -4.37 16.21
C TYR A 240 -1.82 -3.86 17.58
N GLU A 241 -2.33 -4.75 18.44
CA GLU A 241 -2.25 -4.72 19.92
C GLU A 241 -2.59 -3.42 20.69
N TYR A 242 -3.11 -2.39 20.02
CA TYR A 242 -3.33 -1.08 20.59
C TYR A 242 -4.70 -0.53 20.21
N PRO A 243 -5.51 -0.18 21.22
CA PRO A 243 -6.82 0.40 20.99
C PRO A 243 -6.71 1.86 20.53
N PHE A 244 -7.60 2.28 19.64
CA PHE A 244 -7.63 3.66 19.13
C PHE A 244 -9.07 4.12 18.86
N TYR A 245 -9.22 5.42 18.64
CA TYR A 245 -10.50 6.06 18.41
C TYR A 245 -10.62 6.70 17.03
N MET A 246 -11.79 6.56 16.43
CA MET A 246 -12.24 7.35 15.29
C MET A 246 -13.45 8.15 15.76
N SER A 247 -13.33 9.48 15.81
CA SER A 247 -14.31 10.33 16.47
C SER A 247 -14.79 11.47 15.60
N PHE A 248 -16.00 11.93 15.90
CA PHE A 248 -16.69 13.00 15.21
C PHE A 248 -17.35 13.96 16.21
N ASP A 249 -17.45 15.23 15.86
CA ASP A 249 -18.22 16.24 16.63
C ASP A 249 -19.73 16.21 16.32
N THR A 250 -20.17 15.22 15.54
CA THR A 250 -21.55 14.91 15.19
C THR A 250 -21.97 13.54 15.71
N THR A 251 -23.27 13.26 15.77
CA THR A 251 -23.78 11.97 16.25
C THR A 251 -23.54 10.85 15.23
N ILE A 252 -22.96 9.74 15.68
CA ILE A 252 -22.84 8.49 14.91
C ILE A 252 -24.18 7.76 14.99
N GLN A 253 -24.78 7.51 13.83
CA GLN A 253 -26.05 6.78 13.70
C GLN A 253 -25.84 5.27 13.56
N SER A 254 -24.79 4.87 12.85
CA SER A 254 -24.41 3.47 12.68
C SER A 254 -22.97 3.32 12.16
N TYR A 255 -22.42 2.11 12.28
CA TYR A 255 -21.13 1.76 11.69
C TYR A 255 -21.13 0.29 11.25
N LYS A 256 -20.43 0.00 10.15
CA LYS A 256 -20.39 -1.33 9.54
C LYS A 256 -19.00 -1.64 9.00
N LEU A 257 -18.46 -2.79 9.42
CA LEU A 257 -17.27 -3.39 8.84
C LEU A 257 -17.66 -4.18 7.58
N GLY A 258 -17.01 -3.87 6.46
CA GLY A 258 -17.16 -4.58 5.21
C GLY A 258 -16.35 -5.88 5.15
N ALA A 259 -16.46 -6.57 4.02
CA ALA A 259 -15.59 -7.70 3.71
C ALA A 259 -14.19 -7.21 3.33
N ILE A 260 -13.19 -8.09 3.44
CA ILE A 260 -11.83 -7.79 2.99
C ILE A 260 -11.80 -7.54 1.47
N VAL A 261 -11.12 -6.48 1.06
CA VAL A 261 -10.98 -6.07 -0.33
C VAL A 261 -9.49 -6.11 -0.70
N PRO A 262 -9.10 -6.92 -1.70
CA PRO A 262 -7.76 -6.85 -2.30
C PRO A 262 -7.64 -5.59 -3.15
N ASP A 263 -6.53 -4.87 -3.00
CA ASP A 263 -6.18 -3.68 -3.77
C ASP A 263 -4.75 -3.81 -4.28
N LYS A 264 -4.50 -3.33 -5.50
CA LYS A 264 -3.19 -3.46 -6.14
C LYS A 264 -2.15 -2.50 -5.58
N ASP A 265 -2.58 -1.36 -5.03
CA ASP A 265 -1.70 -0.26 -4.64
C ASP A 265 -1.43 -0.25 -3.14
N ILE A 266 -2.39 -0.69 -2.33
CA ILE A 266 -2.30 -0.65 -0.86
C ILE A 266 -2.40 -2.02 -0.19
N GLY A 267 -2.43 -3.11 -0.96
CA GLY A 267 -2.59 -4.46 -0.45
C GLY A 267 -4.02 -4.77 -0.07
N CYS A 268 -4.23 -5.50 1.02
CA CYS A 268 -5.57 -5.83 1.49
C CYS A 268 -6.09 -4.87 2.56
N TYR A 269 -7.39 -4.54 2.52
CA TYR A 269 -8.01 -3.71 3.55
C TYR A 269 -9.44 -4.13 3.91
N LEU A 270 -9.86 -3.76 5.12
CA LEU A 270 -11.24 -3.82 5.58
C LEU A 270 -11.84 -2.40 5.61
N PRO A 271 -12.91 -2.12 4.84
CA PRO A 271 -13.58 -0.83 4.93
C PRO A 271 -14.51 -0.79 6.15
N LEU A 272 -14.24 0.12 7.09
CA LEU A 272 -15.15 0.47 8.16
C LEU A 272 -15.91 1.73 7.75
N THR A 273 -17.19 1.58 7.42
CA THR A 273 -18.07 2.71 7.09
C THR A 273 -18.75 3.21 8.37
N ILE A 274 -18.64 4.50 8.66
CA ILE A 274 -19.28 5.16 9.79
C ILE A 274 -20.26 6.20 9.26
N GLN A 275 -21.55 6.02 9.57
CA GLN A 275 -22.63 6.95 9.22
C GLN A 275 -22.85 7.90 10.41
N THR A 276 -22.56 9.18 10.22
CA THR A 276 -23.00 10.23 11.13
C THR A 276 -24.36 10.76 10.71
N ASN A 277 -24.94 11.67 11.49
CA ASN A 277 -26.13 12.41 11.10
C ASN A 277 -25.90 13.42 9.96
N LYS A 278 -24.65 13.54 9.46
CA LYS A 278 -24.28 14.48 8.41
C LYS A 278 -23.65 13.81 7.19
N ASN A 279 -22.62 12.99 7.40
CA ASN A 279 -21.84 12.36 6.34
C ASN A 279 -21.64 10.86 6.59
N THR A 280 -21.11 10.19 5.57
CA THR A 280 -20.74 8.77 5.63
C THR A 280 -19.24 8.67 5.38
N HIS A 281 -18.47 8.36 6.41
CA HIS A 281 -17.00 8.27 6.34
C HIS A 281 -16.55 6.83 6.16
N THR A 282 -15.42 6.62 5.48
CA THR A 282 -14.80 5.29 5.37
C THR A 282 -13.38 5.30 5.89
N PHE A 283 -13.10 4.41 6.83
CA PHE A 283 -11.75 4.10 7.26
C PHE A 283 -11.31 2.80 6.61
N TYR A 284 -10.22 2.87 5.85
CA TYR A 284 -9.62 1.72 5.18
C TYR A 284 -8.58 1.11 6.10
N LEU A 285 -8.96 0.04 6.80
CA LEU A 285 -8.09 -0.64 7.75
C LEU A 285 -7.19 -1.60 6.98
N ILE A 286 -5.95 -1.20 6.72
CA ILE A 286 -4.96 -1.97 5.97
C ILE A 286 -4.50 -3.15 6.83
N THR A 287 -4.57 -4.33 6.23
CA THR A 287 -4.13 -5.58 6.83
C THR A 287 -2.72 -5.94 6.39
N ASN A 288 -2.09 -6.94 7.02
CA ASN A 288 -0.79 -7.40 6.56
C ASN A 288 -0.89 -8.10 5.21
N ASP A 289 0.09 -7.85 4.34
CA ASP A 289 0.34 -8.60 3.11
C ASP A 289 1.52 -9.56 3.36
N ASP A 290 1.32 -10.63 4.12
CA ASP A 290 2.29 -11.73 4.08
C ASP A 290 2.08 -12.50 2.78
N LEU A 291 3.01 -12.37 1.82
CA LEU A 291 2.97 -13.01 0.50
C LEU A 291 1.69 -12.74 -0.32
N ASP A 292 1.14 -11.52 -0.28
CA ASP A 292 -0.11 -11.12 -0.95
C ASP A 292 -1.38 -11.84 -0.41
N PHE A 293 -1.33 -12.42 0.78
CA PHE A 293 -2.51 -12.97 1.44
C PHE A 293 -3.22 -11.92 2.29
N CYS A 294 -4.47 -11.64 1.91
CA CYS A 294 -5.40 -10.83 2.69
C CYS A 294 -5.75 -11.48 4.05
N ASP A 295 -5.01 -11.14 5.12
CA ASP A 295 -5.30 -11.60 6.49
C ASP A 295 -5.96 -10.52 7.35
N THR A 296 -7.23 -10.71 7.68
CA THR A 296 -7.99 -9.82 8.58
C THR A 296 -7.50 -9.82 10.04
N ARG A 297 -6.56 -10.68 10.43
CA ARG A 297 -6.12 -10.90 11.82
C ARG A 297 -7.26 -11.11 12.80
N CYS A 298 -8.32 -11.76 12.31
CA CYS A 298 -9.55 -12.04 13.05
C CYS A 298 -10.28 -10.77 13.53
N ILE A 299 -10.06 -9.62 12.88
CA ILE A 299 -10.81 -8.39 13.12
C ILE A 299 -12.22 -8.55 12.57
N GLY A 300 -13.21 -8.28 13.42
CA GLY A 300 -14.62 -8.32 13.06
C GLY A 300 -15.40 -7.13 13.60
N GLN A 301 -16.69 -7.05 13.26
CA GLN A 301 -17.60 -6.00 13.72
C GLN A 301 -17.58 -5.83 15.26
N VAL A 302 -17.40 -6.94 16.00
CA VAL A 302 -17.39 -6.97 17.47
C VAL A 302 -16.21 -6.20 18.09
N ASN A 303 -15.15 -5.94 17.33
CA ASN A 303 -14.01 -5.14 17.78
C ASN A 303 -14.31 -3.64 17.77
N PHE A 304 -15.42 -3.22 17.16
CA PHE A 304 -15.79 -1.82 17.03
C PHE A 304 -16.96 -1.50 17.96
N ILE A 305 -16.75 -0.55 18.88
CA ILE A 305 -17.72 -0.16 19.88
C ILE A 305 -17.99 1.33 19.76
N GLN A 306 -19.25 1.71 19.58
CA GLN A 306 -19.63 3.12 19.67
C GLN A 306 -19.69 3.60 21.12
N GLN A 307 -19.11 4.76 21.39
CA GLN A 307 -19.21 5.43 22.69
C GLN A 307 -19.02 6.94 22.56
N LYS A 308 -19.54 7.68 23.55
CA LYS A 308 -19.29 9.11 23.69
C LYS A 308 -18.04 9.37 24.54
N ARG A 309 -17.33 10.44 24.23
CA ARG A 309 -16.16 10.89 24.97
C ARG A 309 -16.13 12.41 25.09
N THR A 310 -15.50 12.90 26.15
CA THR A 310 -15.16 14.30 26.30
C THR A 310 -13.64 14.39 26.35
N VAL A 311 -13.02 15.10 25.42
CA VAL A 311 -11.56 15.17 25.27
C VAL A 311 -11.07 16.61 25.33
N ASN A 312 -9.85 16.81 25.82
CA ASN A 312 -9.21 18.13 25.79
C ASN A 312 -8.69 18.40 24.37
N LYS A 313 -9.19 19.46 23.75
CA LYS A 313 -8.75 19.99 22.47
C LYS A 313 -8.10 21.35 22.71
N ASN A 314 -6.77 21.36 22.83
CA ASN A 314 -5.98 22.58 23.05
C ASN A 314 -6.53 23.48 24.18
N GLY A 315 -6.78 22.90 25.35
CA GLY A 315 -7.31 23.58 26.53
C GLY A 315 -8.83 23.67 26.60
N THR A 316 -9.55 23.33 25.54
CA THR A 316 -11.02 23.34 25.49
C THR A 316 -11.57 21.92 25.54
N MET A 317 -12.49 21.62 26.45
CA MET A 317 -13.14 20.30 26.45
C MET A 317 -14.18 20.22 25.33
N VAL A 318 -14.12 19.16 24.53
CA VAL A 318 -15.08 18.92 23.43
C VAL A 318 -15.69 17.53 23.57
N ASP A 319 -16.99 17.44 23.33
CA ASP A 319 -17.73 16.18 23.29
C ASP A 319 -17.69 15.60 21.88
N LEU A 320 -17.31 14.33 21.77
CA LEU A 320 -17.26 13.60 20.51
C LEU A 320 -18.04 12.29 20.64
N ASP A 321 -18.64 11.88 19.53
CA ASP A 321 -19.14 10.52 19.35
C ASP A 321 -18.06 9.72 18.61
N SER A 322 -17.78 8.50 19.06
CA SER A 322 -16.61 7.75 18.60
C SER A 322 -16.94 6.30 18.33
N VAL A 323 -16.28 5.74 17.32
CA VAL A 323 -16.06 4.29 17.22
C VAL A 323 -14.69 3.98 17.80
N TYR A 324 -14.70 3.16 18.84
CA TYR A 324 -13.54 2.60 19.51
C TYR A 324 -13.14 1.27 18.87
N PHE A 325 -11.87 1.10 18.54
CA PHE A 325 -11.32 -0.20 18.19
C PHE A 325 -10.74 -0.86 19.45
N GLU A 326 -11.32 -1.99 19.84
CA GLU A 326 -10.85 -2.83 20.95
C GLU A 326 -10.21 -4.11 20.39
N TRP A 327 -8.89 -4.12 20.37
CA TRP A 327 -8.13 -5.28 19.89
C TRP A 327 -8.28 -6.49 20.83
N ALA A 328 -8.48 -6.25 22.13
CA ALA A 328 -8.49 -7.31 23.15
C ALA A 328 -9.85 -8.02 23.26
N ILE A 329 -10.89 -7.56 22.56
CA ILE A 329 -12.14 -8.32 22.42
C ILE A 329 -11.82 -9.59 21.65
N ARG A 330 -11.49 -10.62 22.45
CA ARG A 330 -11.26 -11.97 21.99
C ARG A 330 -12.50 -12.40 21.23
N ARG A 331 -12.29 -13.00 20.07
CA ARG A 331 -13.05 -14.22 19.76
C ARG A 331 -12.31 -15.09 18.76
N ASN A 332 -12.39 -16.38 19.05
CA ASN A 332 -12.04 -17.52 18.21
C ASN A 332 -11.93 -17.11 16.74
N CYS A 333 -10.71 -16.99 16.24
CA CYS A 333 -10.48 -17.17 14.81
C CYS A 333 -11.20 -18.47 14.41
N PRO A 334 -11.72 -18.60 13.18
CA PRO A 334 -12.15 -19.89 12.69
C PRO A 334 -11.00 -20.87 12.96
N ILE A 335 -11.18 -21.76 13.93
CA ILE A 335 -10.15 -22.72 14.33
C ILE A 335 -10.00 -23.61 13.10
N ARG A 336 -8.92 -23.38 12.34
CA ARG A 336 -8.63 -24.02 11.05
C ARG A 336 -9.75 -23.82 10.01
N SER A 337 -9.65 -22.74 9.26
CA SER A 337 -10.22 -22.68 7.92
C SER A 337 -9.09 -23.01 6.96
N ASP A 338 -8.94 -24.26 6.56
CA ASP A 338 -7.98 -24.66 5.54
C ASP A 338 -8.42 -24.00 4.22
N LYS A 339 -7.85 -22.83 3.93
CA LYS A 339 -8.17 -22.07 2.71
C LYS A 339 -7.11 -22.40 1.69
N VAL A 340 -7.52 -23.17 0.68
CA VAL A 340 -6.69 -23.48 -0.49
C VAL A 340 -6.74 -22.28 -1.44
N ILE A 341 -5.61 -21.61 -1.64
CA ILE A 341 -5.50 -20.51 -2.61
C ILE A 341 -4.54 -20.92 -3.71
N THR A 342 -4.98 -20.76 -4.96
CA THR A 342 -4.19 -21.01 -6.17
C THR A 342 -3.72 -19.69 -6.77
N ARG A 343 -2.41 -19.47 -6.89
CA ARG A 343 -1.85 -18.32 -7.63
C ARG A 343 -1.79 -18.62 -9.13
N THR A 344 -1.70 -17.59 -9.97
CA THR A 344 -1.42 -17.76 -11.41
C THR A 344 -0.42 -16.69 -11.81
N SER A 345 0.84 -17.06 -12.06
CA SER A 345 1.85 -16.12 -12.57
C SER A 345 1.76 -16.02 -14.10
N LEU A 346 1.92 -14.82 -14.66
CA LEU A 346 1.59 -14.43 -16.04
C LEU A 346 2.65 -14.78 -17.11
N GLU A 347 2.27 -14.56 -18.37
CA GLU A 347 2.76 -15.08 -19.68
C GLU A 347 4.27 -15.36 -19.93
N PRO A 348 4.59 -16.33 -20.83
CA PRO A 348 3.64 -17.20 -21.53
C PRO A 348 3.10 -18.30 -20.61
N CYS A 349 3.87 -18.77 -19.63
CA CYS A 349 3.46 -19.88 -18.77
C CYS A 349 2.74 -19.43 -17.50
N SER A 350 1.56 -20.00 -17.27
CA SER A 350 0.83 -19.95 -16.01
C SER A 350 1.45 -20.87 -14.96
N VAL A 351 1.99 -20.31 -13.88
CA VAL A 351 2.43 -21.08 -12.70
C VAL A 351 1.32 -21.06 -11.65
N TYR A 352 0.85 -22.23 -11.24
CA TYR A 352 -0.13 -22.45 -10.20
C TYR A 352 0.52 -22.93 -8.91
N GLU A 353 0.48 -22.09 -7.87
CA GLU A 353 0.97 -22.44 -6.53
C GLU A 353 -0.22 -22.60 -5.60
N THR A 354 -0.26 -23.70 -4.86
CA THR A 354 -1.36 -24.01 -3.94
C THR A 354 -0.87 -23.92 -2.50
N TYR A 355 -1.58 -23.17 -1.66
CA TYR A 355 -1.23 -22.99 -0.24
C TYR A 355 -2.36 -23.46 0.67
N GLU A 356 -2.02 -24.11 1.78
CA GLU A 356 -2.88 -24.26 2.95
C GLU A 356 -2.60 -23.12 3.92
N ILE A 357 -3.65 -22.48 4.43
CA ILE A 357 -3.55 -21.38 5.39
C ILE A 357 -4.14 -21.80 6.74
N ILE A 358 -3.35 -21.67 7.80
CA ILE A 358 -3.75 -21.97 9.17
C ILE A 358 -3.67 -20.70 10.03
N TYR A 359 -4.80 -20.34 10.63
CA TYR A 359 -4.89 -19.25 11.61
C TYR A 359 -4.58 -19.78 13.01
N SER A 360 -3.55 -19.24 13.66
CA SER A 360 -3.22 -19.58 15.06
C SER A 360 -3.86 -18.59 16.04
N ASN A 361 -4.51 -19.11 17.09
CA ASN A 361 -5.12 -18.29 18.15
C ASN A 361 -4.09 -17.69 19.12
N PHE A 362 -2.85 -18.17 19.11
CA PHE A 362 -1.85 -17.83 20.12
C PHE A 362 -0.90 -16.72 19.70
N GLU A 363 -0.70 -16.52 18.40
CA GLU A 363 0.30 -15.56 17.89
C GLU A 363 -0.26 -14.58 16.85
N HIS A 364 -1.57 -14.61 16.58
CA HIS A 364 -2.18 -13.77 15.54
C HIS A 364 -1.42 -13.88 14.21
N SER A 365 -0.90 -15.09 13.94
CA SER A 365 0.03 -15.37 12.86
C SER A 365 -0.63 -16.24 11.80
N LEU A 366 -0.43 -15.82 10.55
CA LEU A 366 -0.76 -16.58 9.36
C LEU A 366 0.34 -17.62 9.15
N HIS A 367 0.00 -18.90 9.22
CA HIS A 367 0.91 -19.96 8.76
C HIS A 367 0.45 -20.44 7.39
N HIS A 368 1.37 -20.50 6.44
CA HIS A 368 1.11 -21.17 5.16
C HIS A 368 1.98 -22.41 5.00
N THR A 369 1.44 -23.41 4.31
CA THR A 369 2.20 -24.55 3.79
C THR A 369 1.98 -24.60 2.30
N ASN A 370 3.06 -24.63 1.51
CA ASN A 370 2.94 -24.88 0.08
C ASN A 370 2.56 -26.36 -0.12
N LEU A 371 1.41 -26.61 -0.73
CA LEU A 371 0.89 -27.96 -0.99
C LEU A 371 1.34 -28.51 -2.35
N GLY A 372 1.89 -27.65 -3.23
CA GLY A 372 2.37 -28.04 -4.54
C GLY A 372 2.37 -26.91 -5.57
N ASN A 373 3.16 -27.10 -6.61
CA ASN A 373 3.25 -26.22 -7.77
C ASN A 373 2.88 -26.98 -9.06
N SER A 374 2.28 -26.29 -10.02
CA SER A 374 2.11 -26.84 -11.38
C SER A 374 2.30 -25.73 -12.40
N THR A 375 2.88 -26.05 -13.56
CA THR A 375 3.16 -25.06 -14.61
C THR A 375 2.46 -25.45 -15.90
N SER A 376 1.72 -24.52 -16.49
CA SER A 376 1.02 -24.64 -17.77
C SER A 376 1.55 -23.60 -18.75
N CYS A 377 2.09 -24.01 -19.89
CA CYS A 377 2.61 -23.13 -20.93
C CYS A 377 1.71 -23.18 -22.18
N PRO A 378 1.62 -22.10 -22.99
CA PRO A 378 0.93 -22.12 -24.27
C PRO A 378 1.61 -23.10 -25.21
N PHE A 379 0.78 -23.78 -26.00
CA PHE A 379 1.20 -24.74 -27.01
C PHE A 379 1.63 -24.02 -28.30
N PHE A 380 2.46 -24.69 -29.10
CA PHE A 380 2.74 -24.29 -30.47
C PHE A 380 2.39 -25.46 -31.40
N THR A 381 1.69 -25.18 -32.49
CA THR A 381 1.41 -26.16 -33.54
C THR A 381 2.54 -26.15 -34.55
N THR A 382 3.13 -27.30 -34.87
CA THR A 382 4.09 -27.44 -35.97
C THR A 382 3.49 -28.34 -37.04
N THR A 383 3.53 -27.90 -38.29
CA THR A 383 3.10 -28.72 -39.43
C THR A 383 4.30 -29.51 -39.94
N VAL A 384 4.27 -30.84 -39.85
CA VAL A 384 5.32 -31.69 -40.41
C VAL A 384 4.83 -32.22 -41.75
N SER A 385 5.41 -31.73 -42.85
CA SER A 385 5.16 -32.29 -44.19
C SER A 385 6.03 -33.54 -44.34
N LYS A 386 5.41 -34.73 -44.23
CA LYS A 386 6.04 -35.98 -44.64
C LYS A 386 5.28 -36.52 -45.85
N ASP A 387 5.99 -36.71 -46.95
CA ASP A 387 5.50 -37.41 -48.15
C ASP A 387 4.15 -36.92 -48.70
N ARG A 388 3.94 -35.59 -48.76
CA ARG A 388 2.76 -34.91 -49.33
C ARG A 388 1.45 -35.06 -48.54
N LEU A 389 1.49 -35.57 -47.31
CA LEU A 389 0.39 -35.49 -46.35
C LEU A 389 0.69 -34.39 -45.31
N VAL A 390 -0.32 -33.62 -44.95
CA VAL A 390 -0.21 -32.55 -43.94
C VAL A 390 -0.64 -33.14 -42.60
N GLU A 391 0.34 -33.45 -41.74
CA GLU A 391 0.09 -33.87 -40.36
C GLU A 391 0.16 -32.63 -39.44
N VAL A 392 -0.91 -32.38 -38.68
CA VAL A 392 -0.98 -31.32 -37.67
C VAL A 392 -0.85 -31.97 -36.30
N ASP A 393 0.35 -31.91 -35.73
CA ASP A 393 0.59 -32.37 -34.36
C ASP A 393 0.45 -31.21 -33.38
N ILE A 394 -0.40 -31.39 -32.36
CA ILE A 394 -0.43 -30.51 -31.19
C ILE A 394 0.52 -31.10 -30.15
N ILE A 395 1.64 -30.43 -29.91
CA ILE A 395 2.61 -30.82 -28.89
C ILE A 395 2.38 -29.96 -27.65
N THR A 396 1.98 -30.60 -26.54
CA THR A 396 1.87 -29.93 -25.23
C THR A 396 2.83 -30.59 -24.25
N TYR A 397 3.56 -29.78 -23.46
CA TYR A 397 4.34 -30.26 -22.32
C TYR A 397 3.86 -29.59 -21.03
N TYR A 398 3.80 -30.35 -19.94
CA TYR A 398 3.73 -29.78 -18.59
C TYR A 398 4.87 -30.33 -17.75
N ILE A 399 5.35 -29.49 -16.84
CA ILE A 399 6.42 -29.81 -15.89
C ILE A 399 5.76 -29.97 -14.52
N ALA A 400 5.89 -31.17 -13.93
CA ALA A 400 5.50 -31.43 -12.56
C ALA A 400 6.77 -31.45 -11.69
N SER A 401 6.72 -30.77 -10.55
CA SER A 401 7.75 -30.83 -9.50
C SER A 401 7.12 -31.36 -8.20
N ASP A 402 7.92 -31.98 -7.34
CA ASP A 402 7.48 -32.40 -6.01
C ASP A 402 7.50 -31.25 -4.98
N ASP A 403 7.16 -31.57 -3.75
CA ASP A 403 7.12 -30.68 -2.58
C ASP A 403 8.50 -30.09 -2.18
N THR A 404 9.59 -30.58 -2.80
CA THR A 404 10.94 -30.02 -2.65
C THR A 404 11.34 -29.09 -3.80
N GLY A 405 10.45 -28.91 -4.78
CA GLY A 405 10.72 -28.17 -6.01
C GLY A 405 11.56 -28.96 -7.03
N GLN A 406 11.77 -30.26 -6.79
CA GLN A 406 12.56 -31.11 -7.68
C GLN A 406 11.69 -31.63 -8.84
N HIS A 407 12.23 -31.56 -10.06
CA HIS A 407 11.58 -32.02 -11.28
C HIS A 407 11.27 -33.53 -11.20
N ILE A 408 10.00 -33.90 -11.35
CA ILE A 408 9.56 -35.31 -11.28
C ILE A 408 9.04 -35.86 -12.61
N ALA A 409 8.54 -35.02 -13.52
CA ALA A 409 8.13 -35.50 -14.84
C ALA A 409 7.99 -34.37 -15.88
N THR A 410 8.37 -34.68 -17.12
CA THR A 410 7.92 -33.99 -18.33
C THR A 410 7.01 -34.95 -19.10
N LYS A 411 5.74 -34.60 -19.29
CA LYS A 411 4.81 -35.40 -20.11
C LYS A 411 4.53 -34.67 -21.41
N THR A 412 4.95 -35.28 -22.51
CA THR A 412 4.59 -34.84 -23.86
C THR A 412 3.31 -35.54 -24.27
N VAL A 413 2.27 -34.77 -24.59
CA VAL A 413 1.07 -35.32 -25.22
C VAL A 413 1.12 -34.95 -26.69
N THR A 414 1.24 -35.96 -27.55
CA THR A 414 1.05 -35.84 -28.99
C THR A 414 -0.38 -36.26 -29.28
N VAL A 415 -1.24 -35.31 -29.65
CA VAL A 415 -2.56 -35.64 -30.18
C VAL A 415 -2.41 -35.80 -31.68
N LYS A 416 -2.50 -37.04 -32.15
CA LYS A 416 -2.64 -37.32 -33.57
C LYS A 416 -4.03 -36.87 -33.98
N VAL A 417 -4.13 -35.86 -34.84
CA VAL A 417 -5.40 -35.53 -35.47
C VAL A 417 -5.59 -36.56 -36.57
N GLU A 418 -6.52 -37.51 -36.40
CA GLU A 418 -6.93 -38.39 -37.50
C GLU A 418 -7.40 -37.51 -38.67
N GLU A 419 -7.12 -37.97 -39.90
CA GLU A 419 -7.11 -37.14 -41.12
C GLU A 419 -8.22 -36.07 -41.14
N PRO A 420 -7.89 -34.78 -41.32
CA PRO A 420 -8.90 -33.73 -41.32
C PRO A 420 -9.89 -33.94 -42.47
N ASP A 421 -11.17 -33.66 -42.23
CA ASP A 421 -12.19 -33.63 -43.27
C ASP A 421 -11.73 -32.77 -44.44
N TYR A 422 -11.87 -33.30 -45.65
CA TYR A 422 -11.44 -32.59 -46.85
C TYR A 422 -12.50 -32.67 -47.95
N THR A 423 -12.54 -31.60 -48.73
CA THR A 423 -13.31 -31.54 -49.97
C THR A 423 -12.31 -31.33 -51.09
N THR A 424 -12.30 -32.24 -52.06
CA THR A 424 -11.47 -32.12 -53.25
C THR A 424 -12.35 -32.06 -54.48
N THR A 425 -11.97 -31.20 -55.42
CA THR A 425 -12.65 -31.06 -56.71
C THR A 425 -11.66 -31.29 -57.82
N TYR A 426 -11.97 -32.21 -58.72
CA TYR A 426 -11.14 -32.48 -59.88
C TYR A 426 -12.00 -32.65 -61.13
N THR A 427 -11.46 -32.26 -62.28
CA THR A 427 -12.15 -32.36 -63.56
C THR A 427 -11.69 -33.62 -64.28
N SER A 428 -12.63 -34.51 -64.57
CA SER A 428 -12.38 -35.73 -65.36
C SER A 428 -13.39 -35.78 -66.50
N ASP A 429 -12.90 -36.01 -67.73
CA ASP A 429 -13.72 -36.10 -68.95
C ASP A 429 -14.70 -34.92 -69.15
N GLY A 430 -14.28 -33.71 -68.77
CA GLY A 430 -15.07 -32.48 -68.96
C GLY A 430 -16.13 -32.23 -67.88
N HIS A 431 -16.23 -33.11 -66.88
CA HIS A 431 -17.14 -32.95 -65.74
C HIS A 431 -16.38 -32.64 -64.46
N THR A 432 -16.94 -31.75 -63.65
CA THR A 432 -16.45 -31.50 -62.29
C THR A 432 -16.97 -32.58 -61.37
N ILE A 433 -16.04 -33.25 -60.69
CA ILE A 433 -16.32 -34.19 -59.61
C ILE A 433 -15.96 -33.50 -58.31
N THR A 434 -16.93 -33.46 -57.40
CA THR A 434 -16.72 -33.01 -56.02
C THR A 434 -16.75 -34.22 -55.11
N GLU A 435 -15.66 -34.48 -54.42
CA GLU A 435 -15.53 -35.53 -53.42
C GLU A 435 -15.39 -34.88 -52.04
N VAL A 436 -16.25 -35.29 -51.12
CA VAL A 436 -16.24 -34.86 -49.72
C VAL A 436 -15.97 -36.07 -48.86
N VAL A 437 -14.92 -36.00 -48.04
CA VAL A 437 -14.60 -37.01 -47.03
C VAL A 437 -14.78 -36.40 -45.66
N SER A 438 -15.63 -37.02 -44.84
CA SER A 438 -15.92 -36.60 -43.47
C SER A 438 -15.69 -37.72 -42.48
N HIS A 439 -15.10 -37.40 -41.33
CA HIS A 439 -14.84 -38.29 -40.21
C HIS A 439 -15.77 -37.95 -39.06
N ILE A 440 -16.58 -38.92 -38.65
CA ILE A 440 -17.48 -38.79 -37.49
C ILE A 440 -16.92 -39.65 -36.38
N THR A 441 -16.39 -39.01 -35.34
CA THR A 441 -15.94 -39.71 -34.13
C THR A 441 -17.12 -39.83 -33.16
N THR A 442 -17.46 -41.05 -32.78
CA THR A 442 -18.51 -41.36 -31.79
C THR A 442 -18.00 -42.39 -30.78
N THR A 443 -18.75 -42.63 -29.72
CA THR A 443 -18.46 -43.69 -28.75
C THR A 443 -19.41 -44.86 -28.97
N ASP A 444 -18.89 -46.09 -28.96
CA ASP A 444 -19.70 -47.31 -29.06
C ASP A 444 -20.41 -47.66 -27.74
N SER A 445 -21.19 -48.74 -27.75
CA SER A 445 -21.94 -49.20 -26.58
C SER A 445 -21.07 -49.64 -25.40
N ASP A 446 -19.79 -49.93 -25.64
CA ASP A 446 -18.83 -50.39 -24.64
C ASP A 446 -17.93 -49.24 -24.15
N GLY A 447 -18.14 -48.00 -24.64
CA GLY A 447 -17.41 -46.81 -24.22
C GLY A 447 -16.12 -46.55 -25.00
N LYS A 448 -15.89 -47.25 -26.12
CA LYS A 448 -14.70 -47.04 -26.96
C LYS A 448 -14.96 -46.03 -28.07
N THR A 449 -13.91 -45.31 -28.44
CA THR A 449 -13.94 -44.35 -29.55
C THR A 449 -13.99 -45.10 -30.87
N VAL A 450 -14.93 -44.74 -31.74
CA VAL A 450 -15.10 -45.27 -33.09
C VAL A 450 -15.11 -44.12 -34.08
N THR A 451 -14.29 -44.19 -35.12
CA THR A 451 -14.28 -43.23 -36.23
C THR A 451 -15.03 -43.83 -37.42
N ILE A 452 -16.04 -43.11 -37.90
CA ILE A 452 -16.81 -43.44 -39.11
C ILE A 452 -16.36 -42.50 -40.21
N THR A 453 -15.68 -43.02 -41.23
CA THR A 453 -15.35 -42.25 -42.44
C THR A 453 -16.50 -42.37 -43.43
N THR A 454 -17.01 -41.24 -43.90
CA THR A 454 -18.02 -41.16 -44.95
C THR A 454 -17.44 -40.41 -46.14
N THR A 455 -17.39 -41.07 -47.30
CA THR A 455 -17.01 -40.44 -48.56
C THR A 455 -18.24 -40.27 -49.43
N MET A 456 -18.46 -39.06 -49.95
CA MET A 456 -19.54 -38.74 -50.87
C MET A 456 -18.96 -38.06 -52.12
N ALA A 457 -19.23 -38.63 -53.29
CA ALA A 457 -18.87 -38.04 -54.58
C ALA A 457 -20.12 -37.62 -55.37
N SER A 458 -20.12 -36.40 -55.91
CA SER A 458 -21.19 -35.86 -56.76
C SER A 458 -20.65 -35.25 -58.05
N PHE A 459 -21.43 -35.38 -59.12
CA PHE A 459 -21.19 -34.76 -60.42
C PHE A 459 -22.07 -33.52 -60.59
N ASP A 460 -21.53 -32.44 -61.16
CA ASP A 460 -22.33 -31.24 -61.47
C ASP A 460 -23.42 -31.53 -62.52
N GLN A 461 -24.65 -31.06 -62.27
CA GLN A 461 -25.72 -30.87 -63.26
C GLN A 461 -25.32 -29.67 -64.16
N VAL A 462 -25.64 -29.53 -65.44
CA VAL A 462 -26.95 -29.56 -66.13
C VAL A 462 -26.69 -29.54 -67.67
N ASP A 463 -27.57 -30.06 -68.53
CA ASP A 463 -28.85 -29.40 -68.79
C ASP A 463 -30.13 -30.22 -68.56
N GLU A 464 -31.23 -29.47 -68.44
CA GLU A 464 -32.48 -29.85 -67.78
C GLU A 464 -33.18 -31.08 -68.40
N GLY A 465 -33.56 -31.99 -67.50
CA GLY A 465 -34.70 -32.89 -67.70
C GLY A 465 -34.43 -34.28 -68.27
N VAL A 466 -33.17 -34.68 -68.53
CA VAL A 466 -32.86 -36.05 -68.98
C VAL A 466 -31.56 -36.56 -68.33
N PHE A 467 -31.67 -37.56 -67.45
CA PHE A 467 -30.54 -38.34 -66.96
C PHE A 467 -30.24 -39.47 -67.94
N THR A 468 -29.26 -39.30 -68.84
CA THR A 468 -28.59 -40.45 -69.46
C THR A 468 -27.14 -40.13 -69.80
N SER A 469 -26.22 -40.90 -69.21
CA SER A 469 -24.81 -41.03 -69.58
C SER A 469 -24.50 -42.52 -69.77
N PRO A 470 -23.57 -42.93 -70.66
CA PRO A 470 -23.36 -44.32 -71.06
C PRO A 470 -22.75 -45.18 -69.96
N GLU A 471 -22.97 -46.50 -70.03
CA GLU A 471 -22.41 -47.47 -69.08
C GLU A 471 -20.88 -47.35 -68.93
N PRO A 472 -20.33 -47.52 -67.70
CA PRO A 472 -20.96 -48.15 -66.54
C PRO A 472 -21.40 -47.22 -65.37
N TYR A 473 -21.30 -45.88 -65.47
CA TYR A 473 -21.36 -45.01 -64.27
C TYR A 473 -22.71 -44.31 -64.03
N SER A 474 -23.81 -45.07 -64.02
CA SER A 474 -25.08 -44.60 -63.45
C SER A 474 -25.25 -45.13 -62.02
N GLN A 475 -24.61 -44.47 -61.04
CA GLN A 475 -24.96 -44.66 -59.63
C GLN A 475 -25.27 -43.31 -58.95
N PRO A 476 -26.29 -43.24 -58.07
CA PRO A 476 -26.44 -42.14 -57.13
C PRO A 476 -25.18 -42.03 -56.24
N PRO A 477 -24.96 -40.90 -55.53
CA PRO A 477 -23.76 -40.68 -54.71
C PRO A 477 -23.36 -41.95 -53.95
N VAL A 478 -22.19 -42.49 -54.29
CA VAL A 478 -21.69 -43.72 -53.66
C VAL A 478 -21.20 -43.32 -52.27
N VAL A 479 -21.99 -43.66 -51.27
CA VAL A 479 -21.60 -43.52 -49.86
C VAL A 479 -20.91 -44.81 -49.46
N THR A 480 -19.61 -44.73 -49.18
CA THR A 480 -18.86 -45.82 -48.56
C THR A 480 -18.60 -45.45 -47.12
N SER A 481 -18.99 -46.33 -46.19
CA SER A 481 -18.74 -46.16 -44.76
C SER A 481 -17.79 -47.25 -44.28
N THR A 482 -16.63 -46.85 -43.78
CA THR A 482 -15.68 -47.74 -43.11
C THR A 482 -15.66 -47.40 -41.62
N VAL A 483 -15.80 -48.44 -40.80
CA VAL A 483 -15.75 -48.35 -39.34
C VAL A 483 -14.40 -48.89 -38.90
N THR A 484 -13.65 -48.11 -38.14
CA THR A 484 -12.40 -48.56 -37.52
C THR A 484 -12.52 -48.39 -36.02
N GLU A 485 -12.34 -49.49 -35.30
CA GLU A 485 -12.30 -49.51 -33.84
C GLU A 485 -10.84 -49.35 -33.41
N ASP A 486 -10.56 -48.34 -32.60
CA ASP A 486 -9.27 -48.20 -31.93
C ASP A 486 -9.23 -49.18 -30.74
N ASP A 487 -8.38 -50.22 -30.84
CA ASP A 487 -8.26 -51.24 -29.80
C ASP A 487 -7.39 -50.78 -28.60
N GLY A 488 -6.90 -49.53 -28.62
CA GLY A 488 -6.21 -48.92 -27.49
C GLY A 488 -4.84 -49.53 -27.19
N SER A 489 -4.24 -50.26 -28.15
CA SER A 489 -2.87 -50.73 -28.06
C SER A 489 -1.89 -49.61 -28.46
N SER A 490 -1.42 -48.85 -27.46
CA SER A 490 -0.35 -47.85 -27.57
C SER A 490 1.02 -48.45 -27.85
#